data_AF-A0A2G2DDZ2-F1
#
_entry.id   AF-A0A2G2DDZ2-F1
#
_cell.length_a   1.000
_cell.length_b   1.000
_cell.length_c   1.000
_cell.angle_alpha   90.00
_cell.angle_beta   90.00
_cell.angle_gamma   90.00
#
_symmetry.space_group_name_H-M   'P 1'
#
loop_
_entity.id
_entity.type
_entity.pdbx_description
1 polymer ?
#
loop_
_entity_poly.entity_id
_entity_poly.type
_entity_poly.pdbx_seq_one_letter_code
_entity_poly.pdbx_strand_id
1 'polypeptide(L)'
;MLKTILLCALLLVGAVIAAFILYGRERSWELLAGSPDRGQRDFSNNQRSPTDNDALACSPGLCADPDFKIAPFDDAPAIAIERLSQRLMKTDPLARRVDDRTDPSRARFVTYSPLMRFPDVIHLEARPLPDGRTGIMAYARAQLGKSDMGKNLERLRSLFRTP
;
A
#
# COMPACT_ATOMS: atom_id res chain seq x y z
N MET A 1 34.87 14.93 29.56
CA MET A 1 34.74 13.81 28.60
C MET A 1 33.28 13.49 28.27
N LEU A 2 32.41 13.19 29.25
CA LEU A 2 30.99 12.89 29.00
C LEU A 2 30.24 13.99 28.21
N LYS A 3 30.44 15.27 28.55
CA LYS A 3 29.83 16.42 27.84
C LYS A 3 30.24 16.50 26.37
N THR A 4 31.51 16.23 26.08
CA THR A 4 32.06 16.22 24.71
C THR A 4 31.48 15.06 23.90
N ILE A 5 31.40 13.87 24.50
CA ILE A 5 30.79 12.69 23.87
C ILE A 5 29.30 12.96 23.55
N LEU A 6 28.56 13.55 24.50
CA LEU A 6 27.16 13.92 24.30
C LEU A 6 27.00 14.93 23.15
N LEU A 7 27.86 15.96 23.09
CA LEU A 7 27.83 16.96 22.03
C LEU A 7 28.10 16.34 20.66
N CYS A 8 29.13 15.48 20.55
CA CYS A 8 29.44 14.78 19.31
C CYS A 8 28.29 13.86 18.87
N ALA A 9 27.66 13.15 19.80
CA ALA A 9 26.50 12.31 19.51
C ALA A 9 25.31 13.13 18.98
N LEU A 10 25.01 14.27 19.61
CA LEU A 10 23.95 15.18 19.16
C LEU A 10 24.21 15.73 17.76
N LEU A 11 25.45 16.15 17.48
CA LEU A 11 25.84 16.63 16.16
C LEU A 11 25.71 15.53 15.09
N LEU A 12 26.11 14.30 15.41
CA LEU A 12 25.97 13.16 14.50
C LEU A 12 24.49 12.85 14.20
N VAL A 13 23.65 12.81 15.23
CA VAL A 13 22.20 12.60 15.05
C VAL A 13 21.59 13.71 14.20
N GLY A 14 21.96 14.97 14.47
CA GLY A 14 21.52 16.12 13.67
C GLY A 14 21.94 16.00 12.21
N ALA A 15 23.19 15.59 11.94
CA ALA A 15 23.69 15.38 10.59
C ALA A 15 22.94 14.27 9.86
N VAL A 16 22.63 13.15 10.53
CA VAL A 16 21.86 12.05 9.95
C VAL A 16 20.43 12.48 9.63
N ILE A 17 19.77 13.22 10.52
CA ILE A 17 18.42 13.76 10.28
C ILE A 17 18.45 14.74 9.09
N ALA A 18 19.45 15.63 9.04
CA ALA A 18 19.61 16.56 7.93
C ALA A 18 19.83 15.81 6.61
N ALA A 19 20.69 14.80 6.57
CA ALA A 19 20.91 13.98 5.40
C ALA A 19 19.63 13.26 4.95
N PHE A 20 18.86 12.68 5.88
CA PHE A 20 17.58 12.00 5.59
C PHE A 20 16.55 12.95 4.96
N ILE A 21 16.48 14.20 5.44
CA ILE A 21 15.57 15.21 4.90
C ILE A 21 16.05 15.71 3.54
N LEU A 22 17.35 16.02 3.40
CA LEU A 22 17.93 16.61 2.19
C LEU A 22 18.02 15.60 1.03
N TYR A 23 18.38 14.35 1.30
CA TYR A 23 18.38 13.28 0.29
C TYR A 23 16.96 12.91 -0.15
N GLY A 24 16.00 13.06 0.77
CA GLY A 24 14.60 12.71 0.60
C GLY A 24 14.24 11.46 1.39
N ARG A 25 13.16 11.56 2.17
CA ARG A 25 12.69 10.49 3.06
C ARG A 25 12.37 9.20 2.31
N GLU A 26 11.68 9.32 1.17
CA GLU A 26 11.27 8.19 0.30
C GLU A 26 12.50 7.46 -0.28
N ARG A 27 13.42 8.22 -0.90
CA ARG A 27 14.69 7.69 -1.43
C ARG A 27 15.56 7.06 -0.36
N SER A 28 15.57 7.61 0.85
CA SER A 28 16.32 7.03 1.97
C SER A 28 15.80 5.64 2.33
N TRP A 29 14.47 5.44 2.33
CA TRP A 29 13.90 4.12 2.56
C TRP A 29 14.14 3.16 1.41
N GLU A 30 14.06 3.62 0.16
CA GLU A 30 14.40 2.80 -1.00
C GLU A 30 15.86 2.33 -0.97
N LEU A 31 16.79 3.19 -0.55
CA LEU A 31 18.20 2.85 -0.38
C LEU A 31 18.40 1.76 0.68
N LEU A 32 17.65 1.80 1.79
CA LEU A 32 17.81 0.88 2.91
C LEU A 32 17.03 -0.43 2.76
N ALA A 33 15.85 -0.39 2.15
CA ALA A 33 14.87 -1.48 2.12
C ALA A 33 14.55 -2.00 0.72
N GLY A 34 15.14 -1.38 -0.31
CA GLY A 34 14.85 -1.61 -1.73
C GLY A 34 13.56 -0.93 -2.19
N SER A 35 13.27 -1.08 -3.48
CA SER A 35 12.02 -0.59 -4.08
C SER A 35 10.81 -1.14 -3.31
N PRO A 36 9.84 -0.27 -2.93
CA PRO A 36 8.57 -0.71 -2.38
C PRO A 36 7.78 -1.55 -3.38
N ASP A 37 7.85 -1.17 -4.65
CA ASP A 37 7.21 -1.94 -5.70
C ASP A 37 8.04 -3.17 -6.08
N ARG A 38 7.48 -4.37 -5.86
CA ARG A 38 8.12 -5.67 -6.09
C ARG A 38 7.40 -6.53 -7.14
N GLY A 39 6.53 -5.92 -7.95
CA GLY A 39 5.73 -6.62 -8.93
C GLY A 39 4.29 -6.87 -8.46
N GLN A 40 3.50 -7.49 -9.33
CA GLN A 40 2.10 -7.81 -9.03
C GLN A 40 2.00 -8.94 -7.99
N ARG A 41 1.12 -8.73 -7.02
CA ARG A 41 0.72 -9.77 -6.07
C ARG A 41 -0.07 -10.86 -6.81
N ASP A 42 0.30 -12.12 -6.54
CA ASP A 42 -0.51 -13.27 -6.92
C ASP A 42 -1.59 -13.51 -5.85
N PHE A 43 -2.86 -13.26 -6.21
CA PHE A 43 -4.00 -13.49 -5.32
C PHE A 43 -4.41 -14.97 -5.20
N SER A 44 -3.87 -15.87 -6.03
CA SER A 44 -4.21 -17.30 -5.98
C SER A 44 -3.63 -18.03 -4.77
N ASN A 45 -2.52 -17.52 -4.21
CA ASN A 45 -1.79 -18.17 -3.12
C ASN A 45 -2.25 -17.77 -1.71
N ASN A 46 -3.22 -16.85 -1.57
CA ASN A 46 -3.75 -16.32 -0.30
C ASN A 46 -2.67 -15.92 0.75
N GLN A 47 -1.45 -15.61 0.33
CA GLN A 47 -0.34 -15.44 1.26
C GLN A 47 -0.41 -14.09 1.98
N ARG A 48 -0.77 -14.09 3.26
CA ARG A 48 -0.74 -12.90 4.13
C ARG A 48 0.68 -12.56 4.57
N SER A 49 0.88 -11.34 5.03
CA SER A 49 2.09 -10.97 5.78
C SER A 49 2.16 -11.79 7.07
N PRO A 50 3.35 -12.23 7.52
CA PRO A 50 3.50 -12.95 8.78
C PRO A 50 3.38 -12.06 10.03
N THR A 51 3.02 -10.78 9.85
CA THR A 51 2.92 -9.77 10.91
C THR A 51 1.71 -8.87 10.64
N ASP A 52 1.24 -8.16 11.68
CA ASP A 52 0.04 -7.32 11.66
C ASP A 52 0.24 -5.97 10.93
N ASN A 53 0.79 -6.02 9.71
CA ASN A 53 1.11 -4.86 8.89
C ASN A 53 0.49 -4.94 7.49
N ASP A 54 -0.48 -5.82 7.29
CA ASP A 54 -1.23 -5.97 6.04
C ASP A 54 -2.74 -5.84 6.25
N ALA A 55 -3.45 -5.72 5.14
CA ALA A 55 -4.89 -5.82 5.08
C ALA A 55 -5.30 -6.44 3.74
N LEU A 56 -6.37 -7.23 3.76
CA LEU A 56 -6.94 -7.91 2.61
C LEU A 56 -8.45 -7.68 2.58
N ALA A 57 -8.98 -7.26 1.44
CA ALA A 57 -10.40 -7.10 1.21
C ALA A 57 -10.77 -7.70 -0.14
N CYS A 58 -11.79 -8.55 -0.17
CA CYS A 58 -12.14 -9.27 -1.40
C CYS A 58 -13.65 -9.43 -1.58
N SER A 59 -14.09 -9.53 -2.82
CA SER A 59 -15.43 -10.00 -3.14
C SER A 59 -15.62 -11.46 -2.74
N PRO A 60 -16.88 -11.89 -2.47
CA PRO A 60 -17.16 -13.25 -2.02
C PRO A 60 -16.54 -14.32 -2.93
N GLY A 61 -15.85 -15.30 -2.33
CA GLY A 61 -15.27 -16.43 -3.03
C GLY A 61 -13.90 -16.18 -3.71
N LEU A 62 -13.36 -14.96 -3.67
CA LEU A 62 -12.08 -14.66 -4.32
C LEU A 62 -10.84 -14.84 -3.45
N CYS A 63 -10.98 -14.76 -2.13
CA CYS A 63 -9.86 -14.87 -1.19
C CYS A 63 -10.25 -15.67 0.06
N ALA A 64 -9.25 -16.27 0.70
CA ALA A 64 -9.38 -16.81 2.05
C ALA A 64 -9.19 -15.69 3.09
N ASP A 65 -10.00 -15.72 4.16
CA ASP A 65 -9.89 -14.88 5.36
C ASP A 65 -9.63 -13.37 5.09
N PRO A 66 -10.47 -12.68 4.29
CA PRO A 66 -10.35 -11.24 4.13
C PRO A 66 -10.79 -10.51 5.40
N ASP A 67 -10.16 -9.37 5.69
CA ASP A 67 -10.52 -8.48 6.81
C ASP A 67 -11.93 -7.88 6.64
N PHE A 68 -12.40 -7.74 5.40
CA PHE A 68 -13.79 -7.47 5.07
C PHE A 68 -14.13 -7.86 3.63
N LYS A 69 -15.42 -8.07 3.37
CA LYS A 69 -15.93 -8.41 2.04
C LYS A 69 -16.32 -7.17 1.25
N ILE A 70 -16.08 -7.21 -0.06
CA ILE A 70 -16.42 -6.13 -1.02
C ILE A 70 -17.60 -6.62 -1.88
N ALA A 71 -18.66 -5.83 -1.99
CA ALA A 71 -19.74 -6.17 -2.92
C ALA A 71 -19.21 -6.19 -4.38
N PRO A 72 -19.60 -7.17 -5.21
CA PRO A 72 -19.26 -7.15 -6.63
C PRO A 72 -19.75 -5.87 -7.31
N PHE A 73 -19.00 -5.42 -8.30
CA PHE A 73 -19.26 -4.23 -9.11
C PHE A 73 -20.00 -4.62 -10.38
N ASP A 74 -20.90 -3.77 -10.87
CA ASP A 74 -21.61 -4.01 -12.13
C ASP A 74 -20.77 -3.63 -13.36
N ASP A 75 -19.67 -2.90 -13.15
CA ASP A 75 -18.76 -2.49 -14.23
C ASP A 75 -17.87 -3.62 -14.72
N ALA A 76 -17.36 -3.46 -15.94
CA ALA A 76 -16.26 -4.30 -16.44
C ALA A 76 -14.99 -4.14 -15.56
N PRO A 77 -14.14 -5.18 -15.45
CA PRO A 77 -12.94 -5.17 -14.60
C PRO A 77 -12.05 -3.93 -14.75
N ALA A 78 -11.77 -3.54 -16.00
CA ALA A 78 -10.95 -2.36 -16.30
C ALA A 78 -11.55 -1.05 -15.76
N ILE A 79 -12.86 -0.88 -15.88
CA ILE A 79 -13.57 0.32 -15.43
C ILE A 79 -13.62 0.37 -13.89
N ALA A 80 -13.84 -0.78 -13.24
CA ALA A 80 -13.82 -0.87 -11.79
C ALA A 80 -12.43 -0.49 -11.23
N ILE A 81 -11.35 -1.00 -11.83
CA ILE A 81 -9.98 -0.68 -11.43
C ILE A 81 -9.65 0.79 -11.65
N GLU A 82 -10.02 1.37 -12.79
CA GLU A 82 -9.76 2.78 -13.05
C GLU A 82 -10.52 3.67 -12.06
N ARG A 83 -11.80 3.36 -11.76
CA ARG A 83 -12.57 4.10 -10.76
C ARG A 83 -11.94 4.03 -9.37
N LEU A 84 -11.52 2.83 -8.95
CA LEU A 84 -10.86 2.63 -7.66
C LEU A 84 -9.50 3.36 -7.62
N SER A 85 -8.77 3.35 -8.74
CA SER A 85 -7.50 4.07 -8.89
C SER A 85 -7.67 5.57 -8.68
N GLN A 86 -8.66 6.17 -9.36
CA GLN A 86 -8.98 7.59 -9.21
C GLN A 86 -9.43 7.94 -7.80
N ARG A 87 -10.27 7.09 -7.20
CA ARG A 87 -10.70 7.27 -5.81
C ARG A 87 -9.53 7.22 -4.85
N LEU A 88 -8.66 6.21 -4.97
CA LEU A 88 -7.48 6.05 -4.13
C LEU A 88 -6.58 7.29 -4.20
N MET A 89 -6.25 7.75 -5.40
CA MET A 89 -5.42 8.94 -5.60
C MET A 89 -6.07 10.23 -5.10
N LYS A 90 -7.41 10.29 -5.05
CA LYS A 90 -8.15 11.41 -4.47
C LYS A 90 -8.14 11.37 -2.93
N THR A 91 -8.26 10.19 -2.32
CA THR A 91 -8.35 10.03 -0.86
C THR A 91 -6.99 9.95 -0.17
N ASP A 92 -5.97 9.46 -0.88
CA ASP A 92 -4.60 9.34 -0.40
C ASP A 92 -3.67 10.20 -1.29
N PRO A 93 -3.33 11.43 -0.89
CA PRO A 93 -2.54 12.35 -1.70
C PRO A 93 -1.08 11.89 -1.88
N LEU A 94 -0.64 10.89 -1.13
CA LEU A 94 0.71 10.31 -1.23
C LEU A 94 0.74 9.06 -2.09
N ALA A 95 -0.42 8.50 -2.44
CA ALA A 95 -0.50 7.37 -3.34
C ALA A 95 -0.03 7.72 -4.75
N ARG A 96 0.79 6.85 -5.33
CA ARG A 96 1.30 6.93 -6.70
C ARG A 96 1.09 5.58 -7.36
N ARG A 97 0.52 5.58 -8.56
CA ARG A 97 0.41 4.38 -9.40
C ARG A 97 1.79 4.03 -9.94
N VAL A 98 2.18 2.76 -9.83
CA VAL A 98 3.53 2.27 -10.19
C VAL A 98 3.52 1.17 -11.26
N ASP A 99 2.35 0.71 -11.70
CA ASP A 99 2.24 -0.19 -12.86
C ASP A 99 2.29 0.53 -14.22
N ASP A 100 2.61 -0.24 -15.26
CA ASP A 100 2.70 0.21 -16.65
C ASP A 100 1.34 0.23 -17.38
N ARG A 101 0.26 -0.15 -16.69
CA ARG A 101 -1.12 -0.25 -17.20
C ARG A 101 -1.31 -1.26 -18.35
N THR A 102 -0.39 -2.18 -18.55
CA THR A 102 -0.51 -3.21 -19.59
C THR A 102 -1.68 -4.17 -19.35
N ASP A 103 -1.95 -4.48 -18.08
CA ASP A 103 -3.14 -5.21 -17.65
C ASP A 103 -4.14 -4.23 -17.00
N PRO A 104 -5.22 -3.83 -17.70
CA PRO A 104 -6.17 -2.86 -17.18
C PRO A 104 -7.04 -3.41 -16.05
N SER A 105 -7.05 -4.74 -15.84
CA SER A 105 -7.77 -5.38 -14.73
C SER A 105 -6.98 -5.37 -13.41
N ARG A 106 -5.80 -4.74 -13.42
CA ARG A 106 -4.90 -4.65 -12.27
C ARG A 106 -4.38 -3.24 -12.09
N ALA A 107 -4.05 -2.90 -10.86
CA ALA A 107 -3.34 -1.68 -10.55
C ALA A 107 -2.46 -1.86 -9.31
N ARG A 108 -1.31 -1.19 -9.32
CA ARG A 108 -0.35 -1.19 -8.20
C ARG A 108 -0.06 0.23 -7.79
N PHE A 109 -0.02 0.45 -6.49
CA PHE A 109 0.31 1.74 -5.92
C PHE A 109 1.34 1.59 -4.83
N VAL A 110 2.15 2.64 -4.70
CA VAL A 110 2.94 2.90 -3.50
C VAL A 110 2.35 4.14 -2.85
N THR A 111 2.21 4.12 -1.53
CA THR A 111 1.88 5.29 -0.72
C THR A 111 2.82 5.35 0.48
N TYR A 112 2.74 6.44 1.24
CA TYR A 112 3.71 6.74 2.27
C TYR A 112 3.04 7.26 3.54
N SER A 113 3.64 6.97 4.70
CA SER A 113 3.19 7.62 5.93
C SER A 113 3.42 9.15 5.89
N PRO A 114 2.55 9.96 6.52
CA PRO A 114 2.59 11.42 6.37
C PRO A 114 3.90 12.08 6.83
N LEU A 115 4.49 11.58 7.92
CA LEU A 115 5.67 12.19 8.54
C LEU A 115 6.98 11.48 8.13
N MET A 116 7.09 10.18 8.38
CA MET A 116 8.34 9.47 8.14
C MET A 116 8.47 8.95 6.72
N ARG A 117 7.41 9.02 5.91
CA ARG A 117 7.35 8.47 4.55
C ARG A 117 7.71 6.98 4.48
N PHE A 118 7.36 6.22 5.51
CA PHE A 118 7.42 4.77 5.43
C PHE A 118 6.54 4.27 4.28
N PRO A 119 7.08 3.45 3.36
CA PRO A 119 6.34 2.96 2.21
C PRO A 119 5.35 1.85 2.54
N ASP A 120 4.15 1.98 1.99
CA ASP A 120 3.12 0.94 1.90
C ASP A 120 2.83 0.65 0.42
N VAL A 121 2.52 -0.61 0.11
CA VAL A 121 2.06 -1.04 -1.21
C VAL A 121 0.57 -1.32 -1.21
N ILE A 122 -0.10 -1.09 -2.33
CA ILE A 122 -1.50 -1.42 -2.54
C ILE A 122 -1.63 -2.12 -3.89
N HIS A 123 -2.22 -3.30 -3.90
CA HIS A 123 -2.52 -4.08 -5.09
C HIS A 123 -4.02 -4.20 -5.25
N LEU A 124 -4.50 -3.88 -6.45
CA LEU A 124 -5.87 -4.09 -6.86
C LEU A 124 -5.88 -5.08 -8.03
N GLU A 125 -6.82 -6.03 -7.99
CA GLU A 125 -7.12 -6.92 -9.10
C GLU A 125 -8.62 -7.11 -9.22
N ALA A 126 -9.12 -7.08 -10.45
CA ALA A 126 -10.52 -7.27 -10.77
C ALA A 126 -10.67 -8.53 -11.64
N ARG A 127 -11.69 -9.35 -11.37
CA ARG A 127 -11.99 -10.55 -12.15
C ARG A 127 -13.48 -10.63 -12.45
N PRO A 128 -13.86 -11.11 -13.66
CA PRO A 128 -15.26 -11.43 -13.93
C PRO A 128 -15.72 -12.57 -13.02
N LEU A 129 -16.93 -12.46 -12.51
CA LEU A 129 -17.62 -13.49 -11.75
C LEU A 129 -18.60 -14.27 -12.65
N PRO A 130 -19.01 -15.48 -12.26
CA PRO A 130 -19.95 -16.30 -13.04
C PRO A 130 -21.31 -15.63 -13.30
N ASP A 131 -21.71 -14.69 -12.44
CA ASP A 131 -22.97 -13.93 -12.56
C ASP A 131 -22.85 -12.69 -13.47
N GLY A 132 -21.71 -12.51 -14.14
CA GLY A 132 -21.45 -11.39 -15.05
C GLY A 132 -20.97 -10.11 -14.37
N ARG A 133 -20.95 -10.05 -13.03
CA ARG A 133 -20.39 -8.90 -12.29
C ARG A 133 -18.88 -9.01 -12.16
N THR A 134 -18.25 -7.94 -11.68
CA THR A 134 -16.83 -7.88 -11.38
C THR A 134 -16.58 -8.04 -9.89
N GLY A 135 -15.79 -9.03 -9.52
CA GLY A 135 -15.24 -9.16 -8.18
C GLY A 135 -13.91 -8.42 -8.06
N ILE A 136 -13.67 -7.83 -6.90
CA ILE A 136 -12.43 -7.10 -6.59
C ILE A 136 -11.65 -7.83 -5.51
N MET A 137 -10.33 -7.84 -5.66
CA MET A 137 -9.38 -8.20 -4.61
C MET A 137 -8.45 -7.01 -4.38
N ALA A 138 -8.33 -6.60 -3.12
CA ALA A 138 -7.52 -5.47 -2.72
C ALA A 138 -6.64 -5.87 -1.54
N TYR A 139 -5.35 -5.62 -1.68
CA TYR A 139 -4.35 -5.92 -0.65
C TYR A 139 -3.52 -4.69 -0.39
N ALA A 140 -3.29 -4.36 0.87
CA ALA A 140 -2.41 -3.28 1.28
C ALA A 140 -1.43 -3.76 2.34
N ARG A 141 -0.17 -3.32 2.30
CA ARG A 141 0.88 -3.80 3.21
C ARG A 141 1.97 -2.77 3.41
N ALA A 142 2.43 -2.61 4.65
CA ALA A 142 3.67 -1.89 4.92
C ALA A 142 4.89 -2.70 4.45
N GLN A 143 5.85 -2.05 3.80
CA GLN A 143 7.14 -2.66 3.47
C GLN A 143 8.02 -2.82 4.72
N LEU A 144 7.87 -1.90 5.67
CA LEU A 144 8.69 -1.77 6.87
C LEU A 144 7.88 -1.98 8.15
N GLY A 145 8.52 -2.55 9.17
CA GLY A 145 7.92 -2.75 10.49
C GLY A 145 6.99 -3.97 10.56
N LYS A 146 6.71 -4.42 11.80
CA LYS A 146 5.84 -5.57 12.07
C LYS A 146 4.37 -5.17 12.25
N SER A 147 4.08 -3.90 12.47
CA SER A 147 2.71 -3.40 12.59
C SER A 147 2.58 -2.06 11.89
N ASP A 148 1.44 -1.85 11.26
CA ASP A 148 1.04 -0.58 10.65
C ASP A 148 -0.02 0.16 11.48
N MET A 149 -0.35 -0.34 12.68
CA MET A 149 -1.40 0.17 13.56
C MET A 149 -2.79 0.24 12.87
N GLY A 150 -3.07 -0.67 11.95
CA GLY A 150 -4.34 -0.77 11.22
C GLY A 150 -4.48 0.22 10.06
N LYS A 151 -3.40 0.92 9.67
CA LYS A 151 -3.44 1.95 8.62
C LYS A 151 -3.80 1.38 7.24
N ASN A 152 -3.31 0.20 6.88
CA ASN A 152 -3.67 -0.45 5.62
C ASN A 152 -5.13 -0.89 5.61
N LEU A 153 -5.66 -1.36 6.74
CA LEU A 153 -7.08 -1.70 6.87
C LEU A 153 -7.96 -0.45 6.73
N GLU A 154 -7.62 0.63 7.42
CA GLU A 154 -8.31 1.92 7.32
C GLU A 154 -8.32 2.42 5.87
N ARG A 155 -7.17 2.31 5.18
CA ARG A 155 -7.02 2.72 3.78
C ARG A 155 -7.93 1.93 2.85
N LEU A 156 -7.97 0.60 2.96
CA LEU A 156 -8.88 -0.22 2.16
C LEU A 156 -10.34 0.10 2.48
N ARG A 157 -10.70 0.27 3.76
CA ARG A 157 -12.08 0.65 4.14
C ARG A 157 -12.48 1.99 3.53
N SER A 158 -11.60 2.99 3.55
CA SER A 158 -11.84 4.30 2.94
C SER A 158 -12.07 4.18 1.43
N LEU A 159 -11.27 3.36 0.75
CA LEU A 159 -11.39 3.13 -0.69
C LEU A 159 -12.76 2.54 -1.08
N PHE A 160 -13.28 1.61 -0.28
CA PHE A 160 -14.55 0.91 -0.56
C PHE A 160 -15.75 1.48 0.18
N ARG A 161 -15.62 2.58 0.92
CA ARG A 161 -16.76 3.26 1.53
C ARG A 161 -17.67 3.81 0.42
N THR A 162 -18.96 3.48 0.48
CA THR A 162 -19.97 4.09 -0.38
C THR A 162 -20.05 5.58 -0.01
N PRO A 163 -20.03 6.51 -0.99
CA PRO A 163 -20.26 7.93 -0.73
C PRO A 163 -21.64 8.17 -0.10
#